data_AF-A0A925VIK0-F1
#
_entry.id   AF-A0A925VIK0-F1
#
_cell.length_a   1.000
_cell.length_b   1.000
_cell.length_c   1.000
_cell.angle_alpha   90.00
_cell.angle_beta   90.00
_cell.angle_gamma   90.00
#
_symmetry.space_group_name_H-M   'P 1'
#
loop_
_entity.id
_entity.type
_entity.pdbx_description
1 polymer ?
#
loop_
_entity_poly.entity_id
_entity_poly.type
_entity_poly.pdbx_seq_one_letter_code
_entity_poly.pdbx_strand_id
1 'polypeptide(L)'
;MKRVVITGVGCVSPLGGDVASTWEGLLAGRSGIGPITRFDAGEFAVRIAGEVRNFTLDGAVDARDARRMGRFVHYALNAAIEAARSARLDMAQEDPTRVGVAFGTGSGGLELIIEQQQVLNERGPRRVAPLLIANMIDDSASGQIAIQLGAQGPNMAVVSACATGGHNIGEAWEIIRRDDADTMIAGGTEAPILPLVLASFANMKGLASDNEAPAHACKPFDANRDGFVVSEGAGALVLESLDHALARNAPIIAELIGYGSSNDAFHMVAPDEAGAGSARAMQMALRKAGVAPQDVHYIYAHGTGTPANDRLETLAIKRVFGEHAHRLAVSSTKSMLG
;
A
#
# COMPACT_ATOMS: atom_id res chain seq x y z
N MET A 1 9.74 -4.18 -25.74
CA MET A 1 9.07 -4.32 -24.44
C MET A 1 7.74 -3.61 -24.54
N LYS A 2 6.67 -4.20 -24.00
CA LYS A 2 5.31 -3.63 -24.05
C LYS A 2 5.25 -2.30 -23.29
N ARG A 3 4.41 -1.36 -23.74
CA ARG A 3 4.04 -0.17 -22.96
C ARG A 3 2.94 -0.57 -21.98
N VAL A 4 2.92 0.02 -20.79
CA VAL A 4 2.01 -0.37 -19.70
C VAL A 4 1.24 0.84 -19.21
N VAL A 5 -0.08 0.74 -19.20
CA VAL A 5 -1.00 1.80 -18.79
C VAL A 5 -1.77 1.39 -17.54
N ILE A 6 -2.23 2.40 -16.79
CA ILE A 6 -3.15 2.22 -15.68
C ILE A 6 -4.57 2.44 -16.22
N THR A 7 -5.40 1.41 -16.14
CA THR A 7 -6.79 1.45 -16.62
C THR A 7 -7.81 1.57 -15.49
N GLY A 8 -7.46 1.13 -14.28
CA GLY A 8 -8.34 1.21 -13.11
C GLY A 8 -7.59 1.49 -11.82
N VAL A 9 -8.32 2.06 -10.87
CA VAL A 9 -7.85 2.43 -9.53
C VAL A 9 -8.90 2.03 -8.50
N GLY A 10 -8.45 1.59 -7.33
CA GLY A 10 -9.29 1.29 -6.19
C GLY A 10 -8.57 1.58 -4.88
N CYS A 11 -9.31 1.97 -3.84
CA CYS A 11 -8.71 2.40 -2.59
C CYS A 11 -9.66 2.21 -1.40
N VAL A 12 -9.10 1.73 -0.29
CA VAL A 12 -9.72 1.77 1.03
C VAL A 12 -8.74 2.50 1.94
N SER A 13 -9.19 3.56 2.62
CA SER A 13 -8.31 4.42 3.41
C SER A 13 -9.02 4.96 4.67
N PRO A 14 -8.28 5.61 5.58
CA PRO A 14 -8.87 6.30 6.73
C PRO A 14 -9.81 7.45 6.35
N LEU A 15 -9.74 7.94 5.10
CA LEU A 15 -10.63 8.99 4.59
C LEU A 15 -11.88 8.45 3.88
N GLY A 16 -11.94 7.16 3.57
CA GLY A 16 -13.08 6.58 2.88
C GLY A 16 -12.86 5.16 2.38
N GLY A 17 -13.97 4.47 2.07
CA GLY A 17 -13.97 3.09 1.59
C GLY A 17 -13.84 2.93 0.07
N ASP A 18 -13.60 4.04 -0.64
CA ASP A 18 -13.48 4.11 -2.10
C ASP A 18 -12.53 5.25 -2.53
N VAL A 19 -12.16 5.27 -3.81
CA VAL A 19 -11.29 6.28 -4.44
C VAL A 19 -11.92 7.67 -4.38
N ALA A 20 -13.23 7.78 -4.60
CA ALA A 20 -13.90 9.07 -4.71
C ALA A 20 -13.86 9.86 -3.38
N SER A 21 -14.27 9.22 -2.29
CA SER A 21 -14.25 9.77 -0.94
C SER A 21 -12.82 10.02 -0.44
N THR A 22 -11.89 9.10 -0.72
CA THR A 22 -10.46 9.29 -0.40
C THR A 22 -9.90 10.51 -1.12
N TRP A 23 -10.10 10.61 -2.44
CA TRP A 23 -9.58 11.72 -3.24
C TRP A 23 -10.17 13.07 -2.85
N GLU A 24 -11.48 13.13 -2.62
CA GLU A 24 -12.15 14.33 -2.11
C GLU A 24 -11.56 14.77 -0.77
N GLY A 25 -11.31 13.81 0.14
CA GLY A 25 -10.70 14.09 1.44
C GLY A 25 -9.28 14.63 1.33
N LEU A 26 -8.48 14.06 0.43
CA LEU A 26 -7.11 14.51 0.17
C LEU A 26 -7.09 15.94 -0.39
N LEU A 27 -7.96 16.25 -1.36
CA LEU A 27 -8.06 17.59 -1.94
C LEU A 27 -8.54 18.63 -0.92
N ALA A 28 -9.38 18.22 0.03
CA ALA A 28 -9.87 19.07 1.11
C ALA A 28 -8.90 19.18 2.30
N GLY A 29 -7.75 18.49 2.28
CA GLY A 29 -6.80 18.50 3.40
C GLY A 29 -7.33 17.85 4.68
N ARG A 30 -8.31 16.95 4.57
CA ARG A 30 -8.94 16.31 5.74
C ARG A 30 -8.00 15.27 6.34
N SER A 31 -7.85 15.27 7.66
CA SER A 31 -7.12 14.23 8.37
C SER A 31 -8.02 13.02 8.65
N GLY A 32 -7.55 11.82 8.32
CA GLY A 32 -8.14 10.54 8.68
C GLY A 32 -7.68 10.03 10.06
N ILE A 33 -6.80 10.77 10.74
CA ILE A 33 -6.23 10.38 12.02
C ILE A 33 -7.17 10.75 13.17
N GLY A 34 -7.36 9.80 14.09
CA GLY A 34 -8.17 10.01 15.29
C GLY A 34 -7.79 9.06 16.42
N PRO A 35 -8.55 9.08 17.52
CA PRO A 35 -8.36 8.12 18.61
C PRO A 35 -8.62 6.70 18.12
N ILE A 36 -7.87 5.75 18.65
CA ILE A 36 -8.06 4.32 18.39
C ILE A 36 -9.41 3.89 18.97
N THR A 37 -10.20 3.19 18.17
CA THR A 37 -11.49 2.63 18.59
C THR A 37 -11.55 1.11 18.50
N ARG A 38 -10.52 0.48 17.90
CA ARG A 38 -10.46 -0.98 17.71
C ARG A 38 -10.22 -1.78 18.97
N PHE A 39 -9.57 -1.21 19.94
CA PHE A 39 -9.28 -1.82 21.23
C PHE A 39 -9.13 -0.73 22.29
N ASP A 40 -9.12 -1.12 23.56
CA ASP A 40 -8.84 -0.19 24.65
C ASP A 40 -7.36 0.22 24.64
N ALA A 41 -7.10 1.44 24.17
CA ALA A 41 -5.78 2.03 24.12
C ALA A 41 -5.40 2.82 25.39
N GLY A 42 -6.19 2.76 26.47
CA GLY A 42 -6.01 3.61 27.66
C GLY A 42 -4.63 3.54 28.32
N GLU A 43 -4.02 2.34 28.33
CA GLU A 43 -2.68 2.11 28.91
C GLU A 43 -1.53 2.37 27.91
N PHE A 44 -1.84 2.71 26.66
CA PHE A 44 -0.82 2.90 25.62
C PHE A 44 -0.28 4.35 25.63
N ALA A 45 1.02 4.47 25.36
CA ALA A 45 1.70 5.76 25.23
C ALA A 45 1.17 6.56 24.02
N VAL A 46 0.83 5.86 22.93
CA VAL A 46 0.19 6.40 21.73
C VAL A 46 -1.20 5.79 21.62
N ARG A 47 -2.20 6.63 21.37
CA ARG A 47 -3.63 6.27 21.40
C ARG A 47 -4.37 6.71 20.14
N ILE A 48 -3.62 6.99 19.08
CA ILE A 48 -4.11 7.52 17.81
C ILE A 48 -3.71 6.61 16.65
N ALA A 49 -4.54 6.57 15.62
CA ALA A 49 -4.30 5.81 14.39
C ALA A 49 -5.15 6.35 13.23
N GLY A 50 -4.78 6.01 11.99
CA GLY A 50 -5.67 6.14 10.84
C GLY A 50 -6.46 4.84 10.64
N GLU A 51 -7.60 4.72 11.30
CA GLU A 51 -8.51 3.59 11.13
C GLU A 51 -9.40 3.78 9.89
N VAL A 52 -9.63 2.71 9.13
CA VAL A 52 -10.68 2.72 8.10
C VAL A 52 -12.03 2.66 8.81
N ARG A 53 -12.82 3.74 8.72
CA ARG A 53 -14.10 3.89 9.41
C ARG A 53 -15.27 3.48 8.53
N ASN A 54 -16.33 2.95 9.16
CA ASN A 54 -17.58 2.58 8.50
C ASN A 54 -17.38 1.61 7.30
N PHE A 55 -16.35 0.76 7.37
CA PHE A 55 -16.04 -0.19 6.31
C PHE A 55 -17.17 -1.21 6.11
N THR A 56 -17.56 -1.40 4.85
CA THR A 56 -18.47 -2.47 4.43
C THR A 56 -17.80 -3.27 3.32
N LEU A 57 -17.70 -4.59 3.51
CA LEU A 57 -17.17 -5.49 2.49
C LEU A 57 -18.10 -5.49 1.27
N ASP A 58 -17.53 -5.48 0.08
CA ASP A 58 -18.27 -5.50 -1.17
C ASP A 58 -19.18 -6.75 -1.26
N GLY A 59 -20.42 -6.56 -1.70
CA GLY A 59 -21.41 -7.62 -1.79
C GLY A 59 -21.08 -8.72 -2.81
N ALA A 60 -20.07 -8.51 -3.68
CA ALA A 60 -19.57 -9.54 -4.57
C ALA A 60 -18.71 -10.62 -3.86
N VAL A 61 -18.29 -10.37 -2.62
CA VAL A 61 -17.51 -11.33 -1.82
C VAL A 61 -18.46 -12.27 -1.08
N ASP A 62 -18.26 -13.59 -1.22
CA ASP A 62 -19.08 -14.59 -0.51
C ASP A 62 -18.93 -14.46 1.01
N ALA A 63 -20.06 -14.32 1.70
CA ALA A 63 -20.07 -14.07 3.14
C ALA A 63 -19.51 -15.23 3.99
N ARG A 64 -19.50 -16.47 3.48
CA ARG A 64 -18.89 -17.62 4.19
C ARG A 64 -17.38 -17.59 4.08
N ASP A 65 -16.86 -17.23 2.92
CA ASP A 65 -15.42 -17.11 2.71
C ASP A 65 -14.86 -15.89 3.45
N ALA A 66 -15.56 -14.76 3.39
CA ALA A 66 -15.18 -13.52 4.08
C ALA A 66 -14.90 -13.70 5.59
N ARG A 67 -15.69 -14.53 6.28
CA ARG A 67 -15.55 -14.79 7.73
C ARG A 67 -14.24 -15.44 8.14
N ARG A 68 -13.52 -16.02 7.18
CA ARG A 68 -12.26 -16.74 7.42
C ARG A 68 -11.04 -15.88 7.08
N MET A 69 -11.25 -14.75 6.40
CA MET A 69 -10.20 -13.86 5.93
C MET A 69 -9.84 -12.84 7.01
N GLY A 70 -8.55 -12.50 7.11
CA GLY A 70 -8.10 -11.38 7.92
C GLY A 70 -8.52 -10.04 7.31
N ARG A 71 -8.57 -8.98 8.12
CA ARG A 71 -9.09 -7.70 7.66
C ARG A 71 -8.31 -7.06 6.51
N PHE A 72 -6.99 -7.28 6.45
CA PHE A 72 -6.17 -6.82 5.32
C PHE A 72 -6.65 -7.39 3.98
N VAL A 73 -7.16 -8.63 3.96
CA VAL A 73 -7.73 -9.24 2.75
C VAL A 73 -9.06 -8.57 2.39
N HIS A 74 -9.89 -8.23 3.37
CA HIS A 74 -11.14 -7.50 3.10
C HIS A 74 -10.88 -6.16 2.41
N TYR A 75 -9.88 -5.41 2.88
CA TYR A 75 -9.47 -4.17 2.24
C TYR A 75 -8.93 -4.40 0.83
N ALA A 76 -8.08 -5.41 0.65
CA ALA A 76 -7.53 -5.77 -0.65
C ALA A 76 -8.63 -6.13 -1.66
N LEU A 77 -9.62 -6.91 -1.25
CA LEU A 77 -10.74 -7.30 -2.10
C LEU A 77 -11.58 -6.09 -2.51
N ASN A 78 -11.97 -5.21 -1.58
CA ASN A 78 -12.71 -4.00 -1.93
C ASN A 78 -11.92 -3.12 -2.92
N ALA A 79 -10.63 -2.86 -2.64
CA ALA A 79 -9.81 -2.05 -3.53
C ALA A 79 -9.63 -2.71 -4.91
N ALA A 80 -9.38 -4.02 -4.98
CA ALA A 80 -9.21 -4.73 -6.24
C ALA A 80 -10.51 -4.79 -7.07
N ILE A 81 -11.66 -5.00 -6.41
CA ILE A 81 -12.98 -5.00 -7.06
C ILE A 81 -13.30 -3.60 -7.59
N GLU A 82 -13.04 -2.55 -6.81
CA GLU A 82 -13.21 -1.16 -7.27
C GLU A 82 -12.30 -0.85 -8.47
N ALA A 83 -11.04 -1.29 -8.43
CA ALA A 83 -10.07 -1.13 -9.52
C ALA A 83 -10.51 -1.87 -10.80
N ALA A 84 -10.96 -3.12 -10.69
CA ALA A 84 -11.48 -3.90 -11.81
C ALA A 84 -12.73 -3.24 -12.43
N ARG A 85 -13.64 -2.74 -11.59
CA ARG A 85 -14.84 -2.01 -12.05
C ARG A 85 -14.48 -0.70 -12.75
N SER A 86 -13.56 0.09 -12.20
CA SER A 86 -13.13 1.36 -12.82
C SER A 86 -12.39 1.13 -14.13
N ALA A 87 -11.63 0.03 -14.27
CA ALA A 87 -11.01 -0.42 -15.52
C ALA A 87 -12.01 -0.97 -16.56
N ARG A 88 -13.27 -1.21 -16.16
CA ARG A 88 -14.25 -1.97 -16.95
C ARG A 88 -13.68 -3.32 -17.40
N LEU A 89 -12.97 -4.00 -16.51
CA LEU A 89 -12.38 -5.30 -16.76
C LEU A 89 -13.49 -6.36 -16.63
N ASP A 90 -13.86 -6.98 -17.75
CA ASP A 90 -14.84 -8.06 -17.80
C ASP A 90 -14.13 -9.39 -18.06
N MET A 91 -13.90 -10.14 -16.98
CA MET A 91 -13.18 -11.42 -17.03
C MET A 91 -13.83 -12.48 -17.93
N ALA A 92 -15.09 -12.32 -18.34
CA ALA A 92 -15.72 -13.20 -19.32
C ALA A 92 -15.22 -12.97 -20.76
N GLN A 93 -14.59 -11.83 -21.03
CA GLN A 93 -14.02 -11.43 -22.33
C GLN A 93 -12.49 -11.49 -22.35
N GLU A 94 -11.87 -11.85 -21.22
CA GLU A 94 -10.42 -11.92 -21.06
C GLU A 94 -9.92 -13.36 -21.23
N ASP A 95 -8.64 -13.54 -21.54
CA ASP A 95 -7.95 -14.81 -21.30
C ASP A 95 -7.50 -14.84 -19.83
N PRO A 96 -8.08 -15.69 -18.96
CA PRO A 96 -7.74 -15.72 -17.55
C PRO A 96 -6.25 -15.99 -17.29
N THR A 97 -5.57 -16.71 -18.18
CA THR A 97 -4.15 -17.04 -18.05
C THR A 97 -3.22 -15.85 -18.32
N ARG A 98 -3.77 -14.78 -18.89
CA ARG A 98 -3.09 -13.51 -19.19
C ARG A 98 -3.45 -12.40 -18.22
N VAL A 99 -4.31 -12.68 -17.23
CA VAL A 99 -4.65 -11.79 -16.12
C VAL A 99 -4.00 -12.31 -14.85
N GLY A 100 -3.07 -11.54 -14.28
CA GLY A 100 -2.36 -11.89 -13.05
C GLY A 100 -2.62 -10.93 -11.89
N VAL A 101 -2.02 -11.24 -10.74
CA VAL A 101 -2.12 -10.48 -9.50
C VAL A 101 -0.74 -10.36 -8.85
N ALA A 102 -0.35 -9.15 -8.50
CA ALA A 102 0.81 -8.88 -7.66
C ALA A 102 0.36 -8.00 -6.49
N PHE A 103 0.01 -8.60 -5.35
CA PHE A 103 -0.63 -7.84 -4.26
C PHE A 103 -0.12 -8.30 -2.90
N GLY A 104 0.51 -7.41 -2.15
CA GLY A 104 1.19 -7.77 -0.91
C GLY A 104 0.73 -6.98 0.33
N THR A 105 1.16 -7.48 1.47
CA THR A 105 1.12 -6.81 2.78
C THR A 105 2.53 -6.80 3.37
N GLY A 106 2.83 -5.82 4.22
CA GLY A 106 4.09 -5.79 4.96
C GLY A 106 4.11 -6.74 6.15
N SER A 107 2.94 -7.07 6.73
CA SER A 107 2.86 -7.82 7.99
C SER A 107 1.95 -9.06 7.97
N GLY A 108 1.15 -9.26 6.93
CA GLY A 108 0.29 -10.44 6.84
C GLY A 108 -0.92 -10.39 7.78
N GLY A 109 -1.46 -11.57 8.06
CA GLY A 109 -2.58 -11.76 8.99
C GLY A 109 -2.15 -11.83 10.46
N LEU A 110 -1.41 -10.83 10.96
CA LEU A 110 -0.98 -10.79 12.38
C LEU A 110 -2.15 -10.91 13.36
N GLU A 111 -3.29 -10.30 13.03
CA GLU A 111 -4.55 -10.42 13.79
C GLU A 111 -4.90 -11.90 14.01
N LEU A 112 -4.90 -12.69 12.93
CA LEU A 112 -5.23 -14.11 12.97
C LEU A 112 -4.23 -14.92 13.80
N ILE A 113 -2.93 -14.60 13.70
CA ILE A 113 -1.89 -15.27 14.49
C ILE A 113 -2.12 -15.02 15.99
N ILE A 114 -2.35 -13.76 16.37
CA ILE A 114 -2.56 -13.38 17.78
C ILE A 114 -3.80 -14.09 18.34
N GLU A 115 -4.92 -14.04 17.61
CA GLU A 115 -6.16 -14.71 18.01
C GLU A 115 -5.98 -16.23 18.14
N GLN A 116 -5.35 -16.88 17.15
CA GLN A 116 -5.17 -18.32 17.18
C GLN A 116 -4.13 -18.78 18.21
N GLN A 117 -3.15 -17.95 18.54
CA GLN A 117 -2.23 -18.21 19.64
C GLN A 117 -2.96 -18.18 21.00
N GLN A 118 -3.91 -17.26 21.19
CA GLN A 118 -4.77 -17.25 22.38
C GLN A 118 -5.64 -18.51 22.45
N VAL A 119 -6.27 -18.90 21.34
CA VAL A 119 -7.05 -20.14 21.25
C VAL A 119 -6.20 -21.37 21.58
N LEU A 120 -4.96 -21.43 21.07
CA LEU A 120 -4.03 -22.51 21.37
C LEU A 120 -3.71 -22.60 22.87
N ASN A 121 -3.44 -21.46 23.51
CA ASN A 121 -3.10 -21.39 24.94
C ASN A 121 -4.29 -21.75 25.84
N GLU A 122 -5.49 -21.27 25.51
CA GLU A 122 -6.68 -21.44 26.35
C GLU A 122 -7.40 -22.77 26.13
N ARG A 123 -7.42 -23.25 24.87
CA ARG A 123 -8.30 -24.35 24.44
C ARG A 123 -7.56 -25.53 23.81
N GLY A 124 -6.24 -25.41 23.65
CA GLY A 124 -5.37 -26.46 23.14
C GLY A 124 -5.34 -26.58 21.60
N PRO A 125 -4.40 -27.38 21.07
CA PRO A 125 -4.04 -27.38 19.65
C PRO A 125 -5.16 -27.83 18.70
N ARG A 126 -6.09 -28.67 19.15
CA ARG A 126 -7.21 -29.13 18.31
C ARG A 126 -8.23 -28.04 17.98
N ARG A 127 -8.15 -26.87 18.65
CA ARG A 127 -9.09 -25.76 18.46
C ARG A 127 -8.58 -24.66 17.55
N VAL A 128 -7.31 -24.72 17.14
CA VAL A 128 -6.73 -23.80 16.15
C VAL A 128 -7.46 -23.96 14.82
N ALA A 129 -7.75 -22.83 14.17
CA ALA A 129 -8.47 -22.79 12.91
C ALA A 129 -7.71 -23.57 11.82
N PRO A 130 -8.38 -24.48 11.09
CA PRO A 130 -7.71 -25.37 10.13
C PRO A 130 -7.12 -24.63 8.92
N LEU A 131 -7.62 -23.45 8.59
CA LEU A 131 -7.16 -22.62 7.47
C LEU A 131 -6.36 -21.39 7.92
N LEU A 132 -5.88 -21.36 9.17
CA LEU A 132 -5.07 -20.24 9.68
C LEU A 132 -3.93 -19.88 8.72
N ILE A 133 -3.10 -20.86 8.36
CA ILE A 133 -1.92 -20.64 7.50
C ILE A 133 -2.35 -20.05 6.16
N ALA A 134 -3.36 -20.62 5.50
CA ALA A 134 -3.83 -20.15 4.21
C ALA A 134 -4.38 -18.71 4.24
N ASN A 135 -4.91 -18.27 5.39
CA ASN A 135 -5.54 -16.96 5.53
C ASN A 135 -4.62 -15.89 6.12
N MET A 136 -3.46 -16.27 6.69
CA MET A 136 -2.54 -15.34 7.37
C MET A 136 -1.28 -15.01 6.57
N ILE A 137 -0.89 -15.88 5.64
CA ILE A 137 0.33 -15.68 4.83
C ILE A 137 0.24 -14.41 3.98
N ASP A 138 1.38 -13.79 3.71
CA ASP A 138 1.46 -12.46 3.11
C ASP A 138 0.88 -12.41 1.68
N ASP A 139 0.84 -13.54 0.98
CA ASP A 139 0.27 -13.70 -0.35
C ASP A 139 -1.22 -14.05 -0.37
N SER A 140 -1.85 -14.21 0.79
CA SER A 140 -3.28 -14.56 0.85
C SER A 140 -4.17 -13.49 0.22
N ALA A 141 -3.79 -12.21 0.30
CA ALA A 141 -4.51 -11.13 -0.38
C ALA A 141 -4.47 -11.32 -1.90
N SER A 142 -3.29 -11.62 -2.46
CA SER A 142 -3.12 -11.90 -3.89
C SER A 142 -3.92 -13.13 -4.33
N GLY A 143 -3.87 -14.22 -3.55
CA GLY A 143 -4.66 -15.43 -3.78
C GLY A 143 -6.16 -15.17 -3.79
N GLN A 144 -6.67 -14.41 -2.82
CA GLN A 144 -8.10 -14.12 -2.71
C GLN A 144 -8.59 -13.19 -3.83
N ILE A 145 -7.79 -12.21 -4.25
CA ILE A 145 -8.10 -11.39 -5.44
C ILE A 145 -8.17 -12.27 -6.69
N ALA A 146 -7.21 -13.19 -6.87
CA ALA A 146 -7.19 -14.09 -8.02
C ALA A 146 -8.44 -14.99 -8.05
N ILE A 147 -8.84 -15.55 -6.90
CA ILE A 147 -10.08 -16.35 -6.77
C ILE A 147 -11.31 -15.49 -7.10
N GLN A 148 -11.38 -14.27 -6.54
CA GLN A 148 -12.52 -13.37 -6.70
C GLN A 148 -12.73 -12.94 -8.16
N LEU A 149 -11.64 -12.73 -8.91
CA LEU A 149 -11.69 -12.30 -10.31
C LEU A 149 -11.61 -13.47 -11.30
N GLY A 150 -11.23 -14.66 -10.86
CA GLY A 150 -10.93 -15.79 -11.75
C GLY A 150 -9.62 -15.62 -12.53
N ALA A 151 -8.67 -14.84 -12.01
CA ALA A 151 -7.36 -14.61 -12.63
C ALA A 151 -6.46 -15.84 -12.49
N GLN A 152 -5.82 -16.28 -13.58
CA GLN A 152 -5.01 -17.51 -13.66
C GLN A 152 -3.58 -17.25 -14.16
N GLY A 153 -3.23 -16.01 -14.44
CA GLY A 153 -1.87 -15.60 -14.79
C GLY A 153 -0.93 -15.55 -13.57
N PRO A 154 0.22 -14.86 -13.70
CA PRO A 154 1.19 -14.73 -12.61
C PRO A 154 0.54 -14.23 -11.32
N ASN A 155 0.76 -14.95 -10.22
CA ASN A 155 0.24 -14.61 -8.90
C ASN A 155 1.37 -14.59 -7.87
N MET A 156 1.62 -13.44 -7.25
CA MET A 156 2.68 -13.28 -6.25
C MET A 156 2.41 -12.14 -5.26
N ALA A 157 3.14 -12.14 -4.15
CA ALA A 157 3.18 -11.02 -3.21
C ALA A 157 4.62 -10.69 -2.86
N VAL A 158 5.10 -9.52 -3.30
CA VAL A 158 6.42 -9.02 -2.90
C VAL A 158 6.29 -8.37 -1.53
N VAL A 159 7.07 -8.82 -0.55
CA VAL A 159 7.05 -8.28 0.82
C VAL A 159 8.33 -7.50 1.08
N SER A 160 8.18 -6.22 1.40
CA SER A 160 9.29 -5.28 1.60
C SER A 160 8.92 -4.11 2.53
N ALA A 161 8.17 -4.44 3.60
CA ALA A 161 7.66 -3.47 4.56
C ALA A 161 6.94 -2.29 3.88
N CYS A 162 7.32 -1.05 4.17
CA CYS A 162 6.68 0.15 3.66
C CYS A 162 6.71 0.28 2.12
N ALA A 163 7.61 -0.44 1.43
CA ALA A 163 7.73 -0.44 -0.02
C ALA A 163 6.86 -1.49 -0.72
N THR A 164 6.20 -2.39 0.03
CA THR A 164 5.45 -3.53 -0.49
C THR A 164 4.50 -3.16 -1.63
N GLY A 165 3.62 -2.17 -1.46
CA GLY A 165 2.67 -1.79 -2.51
C GLY A 165 3.37 -1.28 -3.79
N GLY A 166 4.40 -0.46 -3.63
CA GLY A 166 5.17 0.07 -4.76
C GLY A 166 5.98 -0.99 -5.50
N HIS A 167 6.59 -1.94 -4.79
CA HIS A 167 7.30 -3.06 -5.39
C HIS A 167 6.35 -4.00 -6.15
N ASN A 168 5.17 -4.29 -5.61
CA ASN A 168 4.18 -5.10 -6.32
C ASN A 168 3.71 -4.44 -7.64
N ILE A 169 3.48 -3.13 -7.63
CA ILE A 169 3.20 -2.35 -8.85
C ILE A 169 4.38 -2.41 -9.84
N GLY A 170 5.61 -2.26 -9.34
CA GLY A 170 6.83 -2.33 -10.15
C GLY A 170 7.10 -3.70 -10.78
N GLU A 171 6.88 -4.79 -10.04
CA GLU A 171 7.04 -6.14 -10.58
C GLU A 171 5.90 -6.51 -11.55
N ALA A 172 4.65 -6.10 -11.28
CA ALA A 172 3.56 -6.24 -12.22
C ALA A 172 3.84 -5.51 -13.55
N TRP A 173 4.44 -4.32 -13.47
CA TRP A 173 4.90 -3.60 -14.64
C TRP A 173 5.95 -4.39 -15.45
N GLU A 174 6.97 -4.97 -14.79
CA GLU A 174 7.98 -5.77 -15.49
C GLU A 174 7.40 -7.07 -16.08
N ILE A 175 6.44 -7.71 -15.41
CA ILE A 175 5.71 -8.90 -15.91
C ILE A 175 5.02 -8.60 -17.24
N ILE A 176 4.27 -7.49 -17.33
CA ILE A 176 3.60 -7.10 -18.59
C ILE A 176 4.65 -6.72 -19.65
N ARG A 177 5.71 -5.99 -19.27
CA ARG A 177 6.76 -5.55 -20.22
C ARG A 177 7.47 -6.69 -20.91
N ARG A 178 7.65 -7.81 -20.21
CA ARG A 178 8.26 -9.04 -20.72
C ARG A 178 7.26 -10.05 -21.28
N ASP A 179 6.00 -9.64 -21.44
CA ASP A 179 4.93 -10.37 -22.12
C ASP A 179 4.41 -11.63 -21.38
N ASP A 180 4.60 -11.70 -20.06
CA ASP A 180 4.08 -12.81 -19.24
C ASP A 180 2.59 -12.65 -18.90
N ALA A 181 2.04 -11.44 -19.01
CA ALA A 181 0.63 -11.10 -18.80
C ALA A 181 0.22 -9.90 -19.65
N ASP A 182 -1.07 -9.77 -19.93
CA ASP A 182 -1.64 -8.58 -20.57
C ASP A 182 -2.26 -7.63 -19.54
N THR A 183 -2.76 -8.17 -18.43
CA THR A 183 -3.38 -7.43 -17.33
C THR A 183 -2.82 -7.88 -15.99
N MET A 184 -2.52 -6.95 -15.08
CA MET A 184 -2.11 -7.24 -13.71
C MET A 184 -2.90 -6.39 -12.73
N ILE A 185 -3.51 -7.02 -11.73
CA ILE A 185 -4.03 -6.31 -10.55
C ILE A 185 -2.88 -6.19 -9.56
N ALA A 186 -2.45 -4.96 -9.28
CA ALA A 186 -1.27 -4.71 -8.48
C ALA A 186 -1.49 -3.70 -7.36
N GLY A 187 -0.84 -3.91 -6.22
CA GLY A 187 -0.99 -2.98 -5.11
C GLY A 187 -0.54 -3.52 -3.76
N GLY A 188 -1.13 -2.98 -2.70
CA GLY A 188 -0.85 -3.43 -1.34
C GLY A 188 -1.98 -3.14 -0.37
N THR A 189 -1.94 -3.86 0.75
CA THR A 189 -2.92 -3.75 1.84
C THR A 189 -2.22 -3.89 3.19
N GLU A 190 -2.79 -3.29 4.23
CA GLU A 190 -2.35 -3.50 5.59
C GLU A 190 -3.50 -3.31 6.59
N ALA A 191 -3.48 -4.08 7.68
CA ALA A 191 -4.37 -3.89 8.83
C ALA A 191 -3.58 -3.99 10.16
N PRO A 192 -2.63 -3.08 10.41
CA PRO A 192 -1.63 -3.25 11.46
C PRO A 192 -2.06 -2.67 12.82
N ILE A 193 -3.30 -2.15 12.94
CA ILE A 193 -3.81 -1.50 14.16
C ILE A 193 -4.19 -2.59 15.18
N LEU A 194 -3.15 -3.14 15.80
CA LEU A 194 -3.21 -4.21 16.79
C LEU A 194 -2.45 -3.79 18.05
N PRO A 195 -2.90 -4.20 19.26
CA PRO A 195 -2.23 -3.85 20.51
C PRO A 195 -0.73 -4.12 20.51
N LEU A 196 -0.32 -5.32 20.08
CA LEU A 196 1.08 -5.73 20.04
C LEU A 196 1.92 -4.86 19.08
N VAL A 197 1.36 -4.56 17.89
CA VAL A 197 2.04 -3.76 16.86
C VAL A 197 2.22 -2.33 17.34
N LEU A 198 1.17 -1.73 17.91
CA LEU A 198 1.22 -0.38 18.46
C LEU A 198 2.23 -0.26 19.61
N ALA A 199 2.22 -1.20 20.55
CA ALA A 199 3.19 -1.24 21.65
C ALA A 199 4.63 -1.37 21.14
N SER A 200 4.87 -2.24 20.14
CA SER A 200 6.18 -2.43 19.54
C SER A 200 6.72 -1.13 18.92
N PHE A 201 5.91 -0.47 18.07
CA PHE A 201 6.30 0.78 17.44
C PHE A 201 6.46 1.95 18.43
N ALA A 202 5.63 2.00 19.47
CA ALA A 202 5.78 2.97 20.54
C ALA A 202 7.09 2.77 21.32
N ASN A 203 7.45 1.52 21.63
CA ASN A 203 8.67 1.19 22.37
C ASN A 203 9.95 1.53 21.59
N MET A 204 9.94 1.37 20.26
CA MET A 204 11.04 1.84 19.40
C MET A 204 11.02 3.35 19.14
N LYS A 205 10.07 4.09 19.73
CA LYS A 205 9.91 5.55 19.57
C LYS A 205 9.72 5.97 18.11
N GLY A 206 9.01 5.14 17.33
CA GLY A 206 8.73 5.40 15.92
C GLY A 206 7.46 6.22 15.68
N LEU A 207 6.57 6.29 16.67
CA LEU A 207 5.23 6.83 16.52
C LEU A 207 5.13 8.31 16.91
N ALA A 208 4.34 9.06 16.14
CA ALA A 208 3.87 10.37 16.56
C ALA A 208 3.00 10.23 17.81
N SER A 209 3.19 11.13 18.78
CA SER A 209 2.70 10.94 20.16
C SER A 209 1.68 11.99 20.60
N ASP A 210 1.25 12.87 19.70
CA ASP A 210 0.27 13.93 19.98
C ASP A 210 -1.16 13.37 20.08
N ASN A 211 -1.46 12.79 21.23
CA ASN A 211 -2.77 12.21 21.54
C ASN A 211 -3.87 13.28 21.68
N GLU A 212 -3.51 14.53 21.98
CA GLU A 212 -4.46 15.62 22.23
C GLU A 212 -4.91 16.32 20.94
N ALA A 213 -4.05 16.32 19.91
CA ALA A 213 -4.37 16.80 18.58
C ALA A 213 -4.12 15.74 17.48
N PRO A 214 -4.89 14.63 17.45
CA PRO A 214 -4.65 13.51 16.51
C PRO A 214 -4.59 13.95 15.04
N ALA A 215 -5.47 14.88 14.64
CA ALA A 215 -5.56 15.39 13.28
C ALA A 215 -4.27 16.09 12.80
N HIS A 216 -3.40 16.52 13.72
CA HIS A 216 -2.13 17.22 13.47
C HIS A 216 -0.90 16.40 13.87
N ALA A 217 -1.08 15.15 14.31
CA ALA A 217 0.01 14.30 14.76
C ALA A 217 0.95 13.91 13.60
N CYS A 218 0.38 13.54 12.44
CA CYS A 218 1.18 13.23 11.26
C CYS A 218 1.55 14.52 10.52
N LYS A 219 2.81 14.94 10.69
CA LYS A 219 3.33 16.22 10.15
C LYS A 219 4.64 16.02 9.36
N PRO A 220 4.58 15.37 8.18
CA PRO A 220 5.76 15.17 7.33
C PRO A 220 6.48 16.48 7.03
N PHE A 221 7.80 16.45 7.11
CA PHE A 221 8.74 17.55 6.88
C PHE A 221 8.65 18.73 7.88
N ASP A 222 7.71 18.71 8.83
CA ASP A 222 7.62 19.73 9.89
C ASP A 222 8.82 19.65 10.84
N ALA A 223 9.25 20.79 11.38
CA ALA A 223 10.37 20.86 12.31
C ALA A 223 10.12 20.11 13.63
N ASN A 224 8.86 19.99 14.03
CA ASN A 224 8.40 19.35 15.28
C ASN A 224 7.82 17.95 15.06
N ARG A 225 8.09 17.33 13.91
CA ARG A 225 7.68 15.94 13.64
C ARG A 225 8.40 14.98 14.59
N ASP A 226 7.67 14.01 15.12
CA ASP A 226 8.14 13.11 16.18
C ASP A 226 7.96 11.62 15.85
N GLY A 227 7.35 11.29 14.71
CA GLY A 227 7.16 9.93 14.27
C GLY A 227 6.09 9.79 13.19
N PHE A 228 5.81 8.56 12.80
CA PHE A 228 4.71 8.24 11.87
C PHE A 228 3.42 7.89 12.62
N VAL A 229 2.29 7.87 11.94
CA VAL A 229 1.03 7.38 12.50
C VAL A 229 0.69 6.04 11.87
N VAL A 230 0.35 5.04 12.69
CA VAL A 230 -0.06 3.72 12.19
C VAL A 230 -1.44 3.83 11.57
N SER A 231 -1.57 3.33 10.36
CA SER A 231 -2.83 3.34 9.61
C SER A 231 -3.06 2.03 8.89
N GLU A 232 -4.29 1.83 8.43
CA GLU A 232 -4.72 0.65 7.69
C GLU A 232 -5.45 1.02 6.41
N GLY A 233 -5.55 0.06 5.48
CA GLY A 233 -6.23 0.26 4.20
C GLY A 233 -5.63 -0.58 3.09
N ALA A 234 -6.02 -0.27 1.85
CA ALA A 234 -5.49 -0.88 0.65
C ALA A 234 -5.52 0.08 -0.54
N GLY A 235 -4.62 -0.14 -1.50
CA GLY A 235 -4.64 0.53 -2.80
C GLY A 235 -4.39 -0.48 -3.90
N ALA A 236 -5.17 -0.40 -4.97
CA ALA A 236 -5.11 -1.32 -6.11
C ALA A 236 -5.09 -0.54 -7.43
N LEU A 237 -4.27 -1.01 -8.37
CA LEU A 237 -4.22 -0.57 -9.76
C LEU A 237 -4.53 -1.75 -10.67
N VAL A 238 -5.24 -1.49 -11.76
CA VAL A 238 -5.24 -2.38 -12.93
C VAL A 238 -4.22 -1.85 -13.92
N LEU A 239 -3.16 -2.62 -14.13
CA LEU A 239 -2.12 -2.35 -15.11
C LEU A 239 -2.38 -3.21 -16.35
N GLU A 240 -2.26 -2.62 -17.53
CA GLU A 240 -2.48 -3.32 -18.80
C GLU A 240 -1.42 -3.00 -19.84
N SER A 241 -1.14 -3.96 -20.72
CA SER A 241 -0.41 -3.63 -21.94
C SER A 241 -1.23 -2.65 -22.78
N LEU A 242 -0.57 -1.65 -23.35
CA LEU A 242 -1.25 -0.60 -24.12
C LEU A 242 -2.08 -1.19 -25.27
N ASP A 243 -1.53 -2.17 -26.00
CA ASP A 243 -2.22 -2.77 -27.14
C ASP A 243 -3.51 -3.48 -26.70
N HIS A 244 -3.47 -4.18 -25.56
CA HIS A 244 -4.64 -4.81 -24.95
C HIS A 244 -5.69 -3.77 -24.53
N ALA A 245 -5.27 -2.76 -23.78
CA ALA A 245 -6.14 -1.68 -23.32
C ALA A 245 -6.83 -0.96 -24.49
N LEU A 246 -6.10 -0.69 -25.58
CA LEU A 246 -6.66 -0.09 -26.80
C LEU A 246 -7.63 -1.03 -27.52
N ALA A 247 -7.32 -2.32 -27.61
CA ALA A 247 -8.15 -3.32 -28.29
C ALA A 247 -9.54 -3.44 -27.65
N ARG A 248 -9.63 -3.38 -26.31
CA ARG A 248 -10.90 -3.41 -25.59
C ARG A 248 -11.50 -2.03 -25.27
N ASN A 249 -10.90 -0.95 -25.80
CA ASN A 249 -11.31 0.45 -25.55
C ASN A 249 -11.40 0.80 -24.06
N ALA A 250 -10.39 0.39 -23.29
CA ALA A 250 -10.27 0.64 -21.87
C ALA A 250 -10.11 2.15 -21.57
N PRO A 251 -10.61 2.64 -20.43
CA PRO A 251 -10.18 3.94 -19.92
C PRO A 251 -8.68 3.90 -19.62
N ILE A 252 -7.93 4.93 -20.00
CA ILE A 252 -6.50 5.05 -19.69
C ILE A 252 -6.30 6.30 -18.83
N ILE A 253 -5.80 6.09 -17.61
CA ILE A 253 -5.57 7.14 -16.60
C ILE A 253 -4.18 7.75 -16.79
N ALA A 254 -3.16 6.89 -16.90
CA ALA A 254 -1.77 7.28 -17.08
C ALA A 254 -0.94 6.11 -17.65
N GLU A 255 0.27 6.39 -18.09
CA GLU A 255 1.27 5.38 -18.44
C GLU A 255 2.27 5.20 -17.32
N LEU A 256 2.55 3.96 -16.93
CA LEU A 256 3.64 3.64 -16.00
C LEU A 256 4.91 3.44 -16.82
N ILE A 257 5.86 4.38 -16.69
CA ILE A 257 7.03 4.44 -17.57
C ILE A 257 8.34 4.00 -16.90
N GLY A 258 8.39 3.91 -15.58
CA GLY A 258 9.62 3.54 -14.88
C GLY A 258 9.40 3.03 -13.47
N TYR A 259 10.26 2.10 -13.07
CA TYR A 259 10.31 1.51 -11.73
C TYR A 259 11.78 1.33 -11.30
N GLY A 260 12.11 1.82 -10.11
CA GLY A 260 13.43 1.67 -9.52
C GLY A 260 13.33 1.16 -8.09
N SER A 261 14.21 0.22 -7.75
CA SER A 261 14.36 -0.30 -6.40
C SER A 261 15.85 -0.35 -6.06
N SER A 262 16.18 -0.12 -4.79
CA SER A 262 17.54 -0.26 -4.30
C SER A 262 17.52 -0.54 -2.79
N ASN A 263 18.67 -0.95 -2.26
CA ASN A 263 18.88 -1.19 -0.84
C ASN A 263 19.97 -0.27 -0.33
N ASP A 264 19.82 0.21 0.91
CA ASP A 264 20.86 0.96 1.63
C ASP A 264 22.02 0.07 2.06
N ALA A 265 21.75 -1.21 2.37
CA ALA A 265 22.72 -2.15 2.94
C ALA A 265 23.45 -1.58 4.17
N PHE A 266 22.72 -0.82 4.99
CA PHE A 266 23.27 0.00 6.07
C PHE A 266 22.79 -0.48 7.45
N HIS A 267 21.49 -0.37 7.73
CA HIS A 267 20.90 -0.76 9.01
C HIS A 267 19.47 -1.29 8.78
N MET A 268 18.98 -2.15 9.69
CA MET A 268 17.71 -2.85 9.52
C MET A 268 16.48 -1.92 9.52
N VAL A 269 16.53 -0.86 10.32
CA VAL A 269 15.43 0.13 10.48
C VAL A 269 15.85 1.54 10.05
N ALA A 270 16.98 2.04 10.58
CA ALA A 270 17.50 3.36 10.20
C ALA A 270 17.94 3.42 8.72
N PRO A 271 17.50 4.44 7.96
CA PRO A 271 17.98 4.68 6.60
C PRO A 271 19.45 5.14 6.58
N ASP A 272 20.11 4.99 5.42
CA ASP A 272 21.46 5.52 5.17
C ASP A 272 21.52 7.04 5.36
N GLU A 273 22.55 7.51 6.08
CA GLU A 273 22.68 8.93 6.47
C GLU A 273 22.91 9.89 5.29
N ALA A 274 23.27 9.38 4.11
CA ALA A 274 23.41 10.15 2.88
C ALA A 274 22.18 10.05 1.96
N GLY A 275 21.13 9.32 2.35
CA GLY A 275 19.95 9.06 1.52
C GLY A 275 20.29 8.36 0.21
N ALA A 276 21.39 7.59 0.17
CA ALA A 276 21.97 7.13 -1.07
C ALA A 276 21.12 6.04 -1.75
N GLY A 277 20.45 5.16 -1.01
CA GLY A 277 19.52 4.19 -1.59
C GLY A 277 18.31 4.86 -2.23
N SER A 278 17.62 5.74 -1.52
CA SER A 278 16.48 6.48 -2.10
C SER A 278 16.88 7.24 -3.36
N ALA A 279 18.06 7.87 -3.39
CA ALA A 279 18.59 8.50 -4.59
C ALA A 279 18.84 7.51 -5.74
N ARG A 280 19.44 6.34 -5.47
CA ARG A 280 19.66 5.29 -6.48
C ARG A 280 18.35 4.75 -7.04
N ALA A 281 17.33 4.55 -6.20
CA ALA A 281 16.01 4.09 -6.60
C ALA A 281 15.34 5.10 -7.54
N MET A 282 15.31 6.39 -7.17
CA MET A 282 14.78 7.47 -8.03
C MET A 282 15.55 7.57 -9.36
N GLN A 283 16.88 7.54 -9.32
CA GLN A 283 17.70 7.55 -10.54
C GLN A 283 17.43 6.33 -11.43
N MET A 284 17.22 5.14 -10.86
CA MET A 284 16.87 3.96 -11.62
C MET A 284 15.51 4.09 -12.29
N ALA A 285 14.50 4.61 -11.58
CA ALA A 285 13.18 4.88 -12.15
C ALA A 285 13.25 5.86 -13.32
N LEU A 286 13.97 7.00 -13.16
CA LEU A 286 14.20 7.98 -14.22
C LEU A 286 14.93 7.39 -15.42
N ARG A 287 16.01 6.62 -15.19
CA ARG A 287 16.75 5.94 -16.27
C ARG A 287 15.87 4.98 -17.05
N LYS A 288 15.05 4.17 -16.38
CA LYS A 288 14.13 3.24 -17.05
C LYS A 288 13.02 3.97 -17.81
N ALA A 289 12.55 5.10 -17.28
CA ALA A 289 11.57 5.96 -17.92
C ALA A 289 12.13 6.71 -19.14
N GLY A 290 13.45 6.86 -19.25
CA GLY A 290 14.07 7.73 -20.26
C GLY A 290 13.72 9.20 -20.04
N VAL A 291 13.40 9.59 -18.81
CA VAL A 291 12.96 10.93 -18.43
C VAL A 291 14.11 11.66 -17.73
N ALA A 292 14.34 12.91 -18.10
CA ALA A 292 15.35 13.72 -17.43
C ALA A 292 14.78 14.29 -16.12
N PRO A 293 15.61 14.53 -15.08
CA PRO A 293 15.12 15.03 -13.80
C PRO A 293 14.26 16.31 -13.92
N GLN A 294 14.60 17.21 -14.86
CA GLN A 294 13.86 18.47 -15.08
C GLN A 294 12.44 18.30 -15.61
N ASP A 295 12.09 17.13 -16.13
CA ASP A 295 10.76 16.84 -16.69
C ASP A 295 9.78 16.34 -15.61
N VAL A 296 10.26 16.11 -14.37
CA VAL A 296 9.41 15.69 -13.24
C VAL A 296 8.75 16.91 -12.60
N HIS A 297 7.43 16.92 -12.56
CA HIS A 297 6.65 18.03 -12.02
C HIS A 297 6.28 17.85 -10.54
N TYR A 298 6.11 16.60 -10.10
CA TYR A 298 5.56 16.28 -8.80
C TYR A 298 6.17 14.99 -8.23
N ILE A 299 6.49 15.02 -6.94
CA ILE A 299 6.89 13.84 -6.17
C ILE A 299 5.86 13.62 -5.06
N TYR A 300 5.20 12.45 -5.15
CA TYR A 300 4.47 11.88 -4.03
C TYR A 300 5.47 11.20 -3.10
N ALA A 301 5.84 11.88 -2.02
CA ALA A 301 6.92 11.45 -1.13
C ALA A 301 6.52 10.27 -0.25
N HIS A 302 7.52 9.52 0.24
CA HIS A 302 7.33 8.58 1.33
C HIS A 302 6.92 9.33 2.61
N GLY A 303 7.62 10.41 2.95
CA GLY A 303 7.28 11.44 3.94
C GLY A 303 6.51 10.91 5.15
N THR A 304 7.18 10.15 6.01
CA THR A 304 6.56 9.44 7.14
C THR A 304 6.32 10.30 8.37
N GLY A 305 6.86 11.52 8.44
CA GLY A 305 6.82 12.30 9.67
C GLY A 305 7.89 11.89 10.68
N THR A 306 8.77 10.95 10.34
CA THR A 306 9.90 10.62 11.21
C THR A 306 11.05 11.63 11.02
N PRO A 307 11.81 11.98 12.09
CA PRO A 307 12.95 12.89 11.97
C PRO A 307 13.98 12.44 10.93
N ALA A 308 14.30 11.14 10.89
CA ALA A 308 15.29 10.57 9.98
C ALA A 308 14.80 10.56 8.53
N ASN A 309 13.65 9.96 8.23
CA ASN A 309 13.17 9.79 6.86
C ASN A 309 13.08 11.12 6.12
N ASP A 310 12.32 12.06 6.65
CA ASP A 310 11.93 13.24 5.89
C ASP A 310 13.14 14.13 5.56
N ARG A 311 14.14 14.15 6.45
CA ARG A 311 15.43 14.81 6.21
C ARG A 311 16.21 14.12 5.09
N LEU A 312 16.30 12.79 5.13
CA LEU A 312 17.12 12.00 4.20
C LEU A 312 16.47 11.86 2.83
N GLU A 313 15.14 11.76 2.77
CA GLU A 313 14.37 11.82 1.54
C GLU A 313 14.52 13.19 0.87
N THR A 314 14.46 14.28 1.64
CA THR A 314 14.75 15.64 1.11
C THR A 314 16.17 15.73 0.53
N LEU A 315 17.17 15.16 1.21
CA LEU A 315 18.55 15.11 0.72
C LEU A 315 18.66 14.32 -0.58
N ALA A 316 18.00 13.16 -0.65
CA ALA A 316 17.96 12.32 -1.84
C ALA A 316 17.31 13.05 -3.03
N ILE A 317 16.18 13.73 -2.81
CA ILE A 317 15.49 14.52 -3.84
C ILE A 317 16.43 15.61 -4.37
N LYS A 318 17.06 16.41 -3.48
CA LYS A 318 18.01 17.45 -3.90
C LYS A 318 19.20 16.88 -4.68
N ARG A 319 19.69 15.70 -4.28
CA ARG A 319 20.79 15.03 -4.98
C ARG A 319 20.42 14.58 -6.39
N VAL A 320 19.20 14.09 -6.60
CA VAL A 320 18.74 13.58 -7.91
C VAL A 320 18.31 14.70 -8.84
N PHE A 321 17.60 15.70 -8.32
CA PHE A 321 16.97 16.75 -9.11
C PHE A 321 17.79 18.06 -9.18
N GLY A 322 18.83 18.23 -8.36
CA GLY A 322 19.67 19.43 -8.35
C GLY A 322 18.84 20.70 -8.14
N GLU A 323 19.10 21.75 -8.93
CA GLU A 323 18.33 23.00 -8.91
C GLU A 323 16.82 22.79 -9.16
N HIS A 324 16.45 21.74 -9.92
CA HIS A 324 15.05 21.45 -10.20
C HIS A 324 14.28 20.98 -8.95
N ALA A 325 14.96 20.51 -7.91
CA ALA A 325 14.34 20.15 -6.63
C ALA A 325 13.59 21.33 -5.98
N HIS A 326 13.95 22.57 -6.34
CA HIS A 326 13.29 23.78 -5.85
C HIS A 326 12.11 24.24 -6.73
N ARG A 327 11.84 23.54 -7.84
CA ARG A 327 10.78 23.88 -8.81
C ARG A 327 9.67 22.85 -8.85
N LEU A 328 10.01 21.57 -8.73
CA LEU A 328 9.02 20.51 -8.62
C LEU A 328 8.24 20.60 -7.31
N ALA A 329 6.99 20.15 -7.33
CA ALA A 329 6.17 20.06 -6.13
C ALA A 329 6.47 18.74 -5.39
N VAL A 330 6.48 18.80 -4.05
CA VAL A 330 6.58 17.61 -3.19
C VAL A 330 5.47 17.67 -2.16
N SER A 331 4.76 16.57 -1.97
CA SER A 331 3.85 16.43 -0.83
C SER A 331 3.85 14.99 -0.31
N SER A 332 3.43 14.81 0.94
CA SER A 332 3.13 13.50 1.51
C SER A 332 1.69 13.50 1.99
N THR A 333 0.86 12.64 1.41
CA THR A 333 -0.53 12.45 1.87
C THR A 333 -0.62 11.63 3.15
N LYS A 334 0.49 11.08 3.65
CA LYS A 334 0.53 10.51 5.01
C LYS A 334 0.16 11.53 6.07
N SER A 335 0.34 12.83 5.79
CA SER A 335 -0.19 13.90 6.66
C SER A 335 -1.69 13.78 6.94
N MET A 336 -2.43 13.11 6.04
CA MET A 336 -3.86 12.88 6.12
C MET A 336 -4.21 11.41 6.38
N LEU A 337 -3.48 10.48 5.74
CA LEU A 337 -3.77 9.04 5.80
C LEU A 337 -3.03 8.31 6.92
N GLY A 338 -1.97 8.90 7.47
CA GLY A 338 -0.95 8.25 8.32
C GLY A 338 0.16 7.59 7.51
#